data_AF-A0A8T5ZWM1-F1
#
_entry.id   AF-A0A8T5ZWM1-F1
#
_cell.length_a   1.000
_cell.length_b   1.000
_cell.length_c   1.000
_cell.angle_alpha   90.00
_cell.angle_beta   90.00
_cell.angle_gamma   90.00
#
_symmetry.space_group_name_H-M   'P 1'
#
loop_
_entity.id
_entity.type
_entity.pdbx_description
1 polymer ?
#
loop_
_entity_poly.entity_id
_entity_poly.type
_entity_poly.pdbx_seq_one_letter_code
_entity_poly.pdbx_strand_id
1 'polypeptide(L)'
;MKINTTDPDLRTIFSRIHEGSLDLQPDFQRAEVWQLPKKKLLIDTILRGWQVPPVHVILNEDSYIQEVLDGQQRLSAIRDFMYNKFKINGLIEPIDD
;
A
#
# COMPACT_ATOMS: atom_id res chain seq x y z
N MET A 1 -9.91 11.31 -18.93
CA MET A 1 -9.71 10.41 -17.77
C MET A 1 -10.42 11.04 -16.57
N LYS A 2 -11.47 10.43 -16.04
CA LYS A 2 -12.14 10.92 -14.82
C LYS A 2 -11.34 10.40 -13.63
N ILE A 3 -10.84 11.30 -12.79
CA ILE A 3 -10.12 10.95 -11.57
C ILE A 3 -11.12 11.08 -10.41
N ASN A 4 -11.36 9.99 -9.70
CA ASN A 4 -12.16 9.98 -8.48
C ASN A 4 -11.22 9.87 -7.28
N THR A 5 -11.24 10.87 -6.41
CA THR A 5 -10.46 10.85 -5.16
C THR A 5 -11.30 10.20 -4.06
N THR A 6 -10.69 9.27 -3.32
CA THR A 6 -11.30 8.64 -2.14
C THR A 6 -10.30 8.62 -1.01
N ASP A 7 -10.77 8.67 0.23
CA ASP A 7 -9.94 8.58 1.45
C ASP A 7 -10.37 7.38 2.30
N PRO A 8 -10.09 6.14 1.84
CA PRO A 8 -10.39 4.93 2.59
C PRO A 8 -9.40 4.75 3.75
N ASP A 9 -9.88 4.27 4.89
CA ASP A 9 -9.00 3.85 5.98
C ASP A 9 -8.17 2.61 5.60
N LEU A 10 -7.10 2.36 6.37
CA LEU A 10 -6.19 1.23 6.13
C LEU A 10 -6.88 -0.13 6.21
N ARG A 11 -7.91 -0.27 7.04
CA ARG A 11 -8.68 -1.52 7.16
C ARG A 11 -9.46 -1.77 5.89
N THR A 12 -10.08 -0.76 5.31
CA THR A 12 -10.81 -0.82 4.05
C THR A 12 -9.88 -1.21 2.90
N ILE A 13 -8.70 -0.58 2.80
CA ILE A 13 -7.68 -0.96 1.82
C ILE A 13 -7.24 -2.41 2.01
N PHE A 14 -6.95 -2.82 3.25
CA PHE A 14 -6.55 -4.19 3.55
C PHE A 14 -7.63 -5.21 3.18
N SER A 15 -8.90 -4.94 3.52
CA SER A 15 -10.04 -5.79 3.15
C SER A 15 -10.13 -5.96 1.64
N ARG A 16 -9.99 -4.89 0.85
CA ARG A 16 -10.02 -4.99 -0.62
C ARG A 16 -8.92 -5.88 -1.18
N ILE A 17 -7.71 -5.78 -0.63
CA ILE A 17 -6.58 -6.64 -1.01
C ILE A 17 -6.85 -8.09 -0.61
N HIS A 18 -7.38 -8.31 0.59
CA HIS A 18 -7.68 -9.65 1.11
C HIS A 18 -8.78 -10.35 0.33
N GLU A 19 -9.82 -9.62 -0.06
CA GLU A 19 -10.96 -10.11 -0.84
C GLU A 19 -10.66 -10.23 -2.35
N GLY A 20 -9.50 -9.74 -2.80
CA GLY A 20 -9.10 -9.74 -4.21
C GLY A 20 -9.82 -8.70 -5.07
N SER A 21 -10.53 -7.74 -4.46
CA SER A 21 -11.14 -6.61 -5.18
C SER A 21 -10.14 -5.47 -5.48
N LEU A 22 -8.94 -5.53 -4.88
CA LEU A 22 -7.79 -4.71 -5.23
C LEU A 22 -6.57 -5.59 -5.53
N ASP A 23 -6.23 -5.70 -6.80
CA ASP A 23 -5.04 -6.39 -7.29
C ASP A 23 -3.81 -5.49 -7.23
N LEU A 24 -2.79 -5.95 -6.50
CA LEU A 24 -1.50 -5.27 -6.35
C LEU A 24 -0.48 -5.70 -7.40
N GLN A 25 -0.71 -6.80 -8.11
CA GLN A 25 0.25 -7.42 -9.00
C GLN A 25 -0.37 -7.75 -10.38
N PRO A 26 -1.03 -6.78 -11.04
CA PRO A 26 -1.51 -6.98 -12.40
C PRO A 26 -0.33 -7.21 -13.36
N ASP A 27 -0.59 -7.80 -14.53
CA ASP A 27 0.44 -8.28 -15.48
C ASP A 27 1.46 -7.22 -15.91
N PHE A 28 1.08 -5.93 -15.90
CA PHE A 28 1.94 -4.81 -16.27
C PHE A 28 2.79 -4.27 -15.10
N GLN A 29 2.55 -4.69 -13.86
CA GLN A 29 3.33 -4.24 -12.71
C GLN A 29 4.62 -5.05 -12.53
N ARG A 30 5.68 -4.36 -12.08
CA ARG A 30 6.94 -5.00 -11.71
C ARG A 30 6.81 -5.81 -10.42
N ALA A 31 7.81 -6.63 -10.14
CA ALA A 31 7.89 -7.37 -8.88
C ALA A 31 7.99 -6.45 -7.64
N GLU A 32 7.56 -6.96 -6.49
CA GLU A 32 7.84 -6.34 -5.19
C GLU A 32 9.34 -6.35 -4.90
N VAL A 33 9.95 -5.17 -4.79
CA VAL A 33 11.41 -5.01 -4.59
C VAL A 33 11.77 -4.33 -3.28
N TRP A 34 10.80 -3.78 -2.55
CA TRP A 34 11.05 -3.18 -1.25
C TRP A 34 11.48 -4.23 -0.22
N GLN A 35 12.72 -4.08 0.25
CA GLN A 35 13.25 -4.85 1.36
C GLN A 35 12.63 -4.42 2.69
N LEU A 36 12.74 -5.28 3.70
CA LEU A 36 12.14 -5.08 5.01
C LEU A 36 12.42 -3.70 5.64
N PRO A 37 13.65 -3.12 5.60
CA PRO A 37 13.90 -1.80 6.16
C PRO A 37 13.02 -0.71 5.56
N LYS A 38 12.82 -0.73 4.24
CA LYS A 38 12.00 0.26 3.53
C LYS A 38 10.51 0.08 3.81
N LYS A 39 10.04 -1.18 3.91
CA LYS A 39 8.67 -1.49 4.34
C LYS A 39 8.42 -0.95 5.76
N LYS A 40 9.35 -1.15 6.69
CA LYS A 40 9.24 -0.64 8.07
C LYS A 40 9.20 0.88 8.14
N LEU A 41 10.01 1.60 7.35
CA LEU A 41 10.00 3.07 7.29
C LEU A 41 8.64 3.63 6.88
N LEU A 42 7.96 2.98 5.91
CA LEU A 42 6.60 3.39 5.54
C LEU A 42 5.62 3.20 6.70
N ILE A 43 5.66 2.04 7.37
CA ILE A 43 4.75 1.80 8.50
C ILE A 43 5.01 2.80 9.63
N ASP A 44 6.28 3.09 9.93
CA ASP A 44 6.66 4.11 10.91
C ASP A 44 6.12 5.50 10.54
N THR A 45 6.27 5.91 9.28
CA THR A 45 5.71 7.16 8.72
C THR A 45 4.19 7.24 8.96
N ILE A 46 3.47 6.15 8.65
CA ILE A 46 2.01 6.06 8.83
C ILE A 46 1.63 6.17 10.32
N LEU A 47 2.34 5.45 11.21
CA LEU A 47 2.07 5.46 12.64
C LEU A 47 2.36 6.81 13.30
N ARG A 48 3.28 7.60 12.75
CA ARG A 48 3.56 8.99 13.17
C ARG A 48 2.55 10.00 12.63
N GLY A 49 1.61 9.57 11.77
CA GLY A 49 0.63 10.46 11.14
C GLY A 49 1.24 11.38 10.08
N TRP A 50 2.42 11.03 9.55
CA TRP A 50 3.04 11.79 8.46
C TRP A 50 2.35 11.49 7.12
N GLN A 51 2.37 12.47 6.21
CA GLN A 51 1.70 12.33 4.93
C GLN A 51 2.38 11.28 4.05
N VAL A 52 1.57 10.37 3.52
CA VAL A 52 1.97 9.41 2.49
C VAL A 52 1.40 9.89 1.16
N PRO A 53 2.16 9.88 0.06
CA PRO A 53 1.62 10.31 -1.23
C PRO A 53 0.40 9.46 -1.63
N PRO A 54 -0.50 9.96 -2.50
CA PRO A 54 -1.65 9.18 -2.94
C PRO A 54 -1.22 7.91 -3.69
N VAL A 55 -2.16 6.97 -3.78
CA VAL A 55 -2.05 5.72 -4.54
C VAL A 55 -3.02 5.80 -5.71
N HIS A 56 -2.62 5.32 -6.88
CA HIS A 56 -3.47 5.36 -8.07
C HIS A 56 -3.87 3.93 -8.46
N VAL A 57 -5.16 3.75 -8.71
CA VAL A 57 -5.76 2.49 -9.16
C VAL A 57 -6.62 2.75 -10.38
N ILE A 58 -6.81 1.73 -11.20
CA ILE A 58 -7.76 1.72 -12.30
C ILE A 58 -8.80 0.62 -12.04
N LEU A 59 -10.05 0.85 -12.45
CA LEU A 59 -11.08 -0.19 -12.41
C LEU A 59 -11.04 -0.95 -13.73
N ASN A 60 -10.90 -2.26 -13.67
CA ASN A 60 -11.14 -3.14 -14.80
C ASN A 60 -12.66 -3.37 -14.91
N GLU A 61 -13.28 -2.84 -15.96
CA GLU A 61 -14.74 -2.88 -16.13
C GLU A 61 -15.29 -4.30 -16.39
N ASP A 62 -14.45 -5.22 -16.88
CA ASP A 62 -14.88 -6.60 -17.17
C ASP A 62 -14.87 -7.48 -15.91
N SER A 63 -13.83 -7.33 -15.07
CA SER A 63 -13.67 -8.11 -13.84
C SER A 63 -14.24 -7.43 -12.59
N TYR A 64 -14.53 -6.12 -12.67
CA TYR A 64 -14.87 -5.25 -11.55
C TYR A 64 -13.79 -5.21 -10.44
N ILE A 65 -12.54 -5.56 -10.78
CA ILE A 65 -11.40 -5.52 -9.87
C ILE A 65 -10.64 -4.20 -10.05
N GLN A 66 -10.21 -3.60 -8.96
CA GLN A 66 -9.30 -2.46 -8.99
C GLN A 66 -7.87 -2.97 -9.18
N GLU A 67 -7.13 -2.45 -10.15
CA GLU A 67 -5.74 -2.80 -10.41
C GLU A 67 -4.84 -1.61 -10.05
N VAL A 68 -3.74 -1.87 -9.34
CA VAL A 68 -2.82 -0.81 -8.93
C VAL A 68 -2.01 -0.27 -10.11
N LEU A 69 -2.01 1.05 -10.29
CA LEU A 69 -1.21 1.76 -11.30
C LEU A 69 0.07 2.35 -10.69
N ASP A 70 -0.06 2.99 -9.52
CA ASP A 70 1.05 3.50 -8.71
C ASP A 70 0.84 3.16 -7.23
N GLY A 71 1.95 2.98 -6.50
CA GLY A 71 1.93 2.76 -5.06
C GLY A 71 1.88 1.29 -4.64
N GLN A 72 2.08 0.35 -5.57
CA GLN A 72 2.20 -1.09 -5.33
C GLN A 72 3.05 -1.40 -4.09
N GLN A 73 4.30 -0.93 -4.05
CA GLN A 73 5.24 -1.26 -2.97
C GLN A 73 4.75 -0.78 -1.60
N ARG A 74 3.98 0.32 -1.58
CA ARG A 74 3.40 0.89 -0.37
C ARG A 74 2.22 0.05 0.11
N LEU A 75 1.31 -0.30 -0.79
CA LEU A 75 0.20 -1.20 -0.49
C LEU A 75 0.69 -2.59 -0.04
N SER A 76 1.73 -3.13 -0.69
CA SER A 76 2.34 -4.40 -0.30
C SER A 76 2.98 -4.34 1.09
N ALA A 77 3.61 -3.22 1.46
CA ALA A 77 4.14 -3.03 2.81
C ALA A 77 3.03 -2.99 3.87
N ILE A 78 1.93 -2.27 3.60
CA ILE A 78 0.74 -2.23 4.46
C ILE A 78 0.14 -3.63 4.59
N ARG A 79 -0.09 -4.32 3.47
CA ARG A 79 -0.59 -5.70 3.42
C ARG A 79 0.25 -6.63 4.29
N ASP A 80 1.57 -6.62 4.10
CA ASP A 80 2.49 -7.52 4.81
C ASP A 80 2.55 -7.22 6.31
N PHE A 81 2.45 -5.94 6.69
CA PHE A 81 2.33 -5.53 8.09
C PHE A 81 1.02 -6.03 8.72
N MET A 82 -0.11 -5.87 8.03
CA MET A 82 -1.43 -6.31 8.49
C MET A 82 -1.54 -7.84 8.59
N TYR A 83 -0.81 -8.59 7.75
CA TYR A 83 -0.64 -10.04 7.89
C TYR A 83 0.40 -10.44 8.95
N ASN A 84 0.93 -9.50 9.73
CA ASN A 84 1.92 -9.76 10.78
C ASN A 84 3.20 -10.44 10.27
N LYS A 85 3.57 -10.24 8.99
CA LYS A 85 4.81 -10.79 8.41
C LYS A 85 6.07 -10.13 9.00
N PHE A 86 5.92 -8.92 9.53
CA PHE A 86 6.97 -8.23 10.28
C PHE A 86 6.36 -7.29 11.32
N LYS A 87 7.19 -6.86 12.27
CA LYS A 87 6.81 -5.96 13.36
C LYS A 87 7.72 -4.72 13.38
N ILE A 88 7.19 -3.66 13.97
CA ILE A 88 7.86 -2.39 14.23
C ILE A 88 7.78 -2.15 15.75
N ASN A 89 8.87 -1.67 16.34
CA ASN A 89 9.00 -1.40 17.77
C ASN A 89 8.95 0.10 18.12
N GLY A 90 8.72 0.98 17.13
CA GLY A 90 8.67 2.43 17.30
C GLY A 90 10.04 3.09 17.57
N LEU A 91 11.14 2.34 17.50
CA LEU A 91 12.49 2.84 17.76
C LEU A 91 13.26 3.21 16.48
N ILE A 92 12.55 3.32 15.34
CA ILE A 92 13.16 3.76 14.09
C ILE A 92 13.37 5.26 14.22
N GLU A 93 14.62 5.69 14.31
CA GLU A 93 14.94 7.11 14.37
C GLU A 93 14.72 7.74 12.99
N PRO A 94 14.05 8.91 12.93
CA PRO A 94 14.01 9.73 11.73
C PRO A 94 15.45 10.03 11.29
N ILE A 95 15.72 9.92 10.00
CA ILE A 95 16.96 10.46 9.45
C ILE A 95 16.76 11.98 9.42
N ASP A 96 17.36 12.67 10.38
CA ASP A 96 17.48 14.12 10.32
C ASP A 96 18.51 14.47 9.23
N ASP A 97 18.06 15.13 8.17
CA ASP A 97 18.91 15.72 7.13
C ASP A 97 19.55 17.03 7.61
#